data_AF-A0AAU3Q4P6-F1
#
_entry.id   AF-A0AAU3Q4P6-F1
#
_cell.length_a   1.000
_cell.length_b   1.000
_cell.length_c   1.000
_cell.angle_alpha   90.00
_cell.angle_beta   90.00
_cell.angle_gamma   90.00
#
_symmetry.space_group_name_H-M   'P 1'
#
loop_
_entity.id
_entity.type
_entity.pdbx_description
1 polymer ?
#
loop_
_entity_poly.entity_id
_entity_poly.type
_entity_poly.pdbx_seq_one_letter_code
_entity_poly.pdbx_strand_id
1 'polypeptide(L)'
;MSAASATTAVDAMTMFYAHHRVTDVDLASDGDMLLFQWGTYSGDQQEFVYDITRQVITDDGDDDRIRQLSLTLRYPSTTTSRDIGNGSRWCPHPEQTESFLSVIAHHPATTHIRTSHPHRTQVTFALAG
;
A
#
# COMPACT_ATOMS: atom_id res chain seq x y z
N MET A 1 6.53 -22.51 4.55
CA MET A 1 6.84 -21.20 3.94
C MET A 1 7.18 -20.23 5.06
N SER A 2 8.41 -19.73 5.14
CA SER A 2 8.66 -18.56 6.01
C SER A 2 7.94 -17.37 5.41
N ALA A 3 7.28 -16.55 6.24
CA ALA A 3 6.75 -15.27 5.78
C ALA A 3 7.90 -14.46 5.16
N ALA A 4 7.66 -13.82 4.00
CA ALA A 4 8.59 -12.85 3.46
C ALA A 4 8.82 -11.74 4.51
N SER A 5 10.03 -11.19 4.57
CA SER A 5 10.25 -10.02 5.43
C SER A 5 9.34 -8.87 4.99
N ALA A 6 8.97 -7.98 5.90
CA ALA A 6 8.11 -6.84 5.62
C ALA A 6 8.58 -6.04 4.40
N THR A 7 9.90 -5.81 4.28
CA THR A 7 10.50 -5.10 3.15
C THR A 7 10.37 -5.91 1.86
N THR A 8 10.61 -7.22 1.88
CA THR A 8 10.43 -8.06 0.68
C THR A 8 8.98 -8.06 0.19
N ALA A 9 8.00 -8.02 1.09
CA ALA A 9 6.59 -7.91 0.71
C ALA A 9 6.28 -6.56 0.05
N VAL A 10 6.79 -5.45 0.62
CA VAL A 10 6.65 -4.10 0.05
C VAL A 10 7.34 -4.01 -1.32
N ASP A 11 8.55 -4.53 -1.45
CA ASP A 11 9.30 -4.57 -2.71
C ASP A 11 8.53 -5.37 -3.77
N ALA A 12 7.99 -6.54 -3.40
CA ALA A 12 7.18 -7.34 -4.32
C ALA A 12 5.93 -6.60 -4.81
N MET A 13 5.20 -5.94 -3.90
CA MET A 13 3.98 -5.19 -4.24
C MET A 13 4.28 -3.99 -5.16
N THR A 14 5.32 -3.22 -4.83
CA THR A 14 5.73 -2.04 -5.59
C THR A 14 6.31 -2.40 -6.96
N MET A 15 7.13 -3.44 -7.05
CA MET A 15 7.67 -3.95 -8.32
C MET A 15 6.59 -4.57 -9.20
N PHE A 16 5.60 -5.25 -8.60
CA PHE A 16 4.46 -5.75 -9.35
C PHE A 16 3.70 -4.60 -10.03
N TYR A 17 3.40 -3.53 -9.30
CA TYR A 17 2.81 -2.33 -9.89
C TYR A 17 3.71 -1.72 -10.97
N ALA A 18 5.01 -1.54 -10.71
CA ALA A 18 5.93 -0.87 -11.63
C ALA A 18 6.09 -1.60 -12.97
N HIS A 19 6.06 -2.94 -12.97
CA HIS A 19 6.37 -3.75 -14.14
C HIS A 19 5.16 -4.44 -14.78
N HIS A 20 4.00 -4.51 -14.11
CA HIS A 20 2.82 -5.20 -14.60
C HIS A 20 1.62 -4.26 -14.57
N ARG A 21 1.28 -3.66 -15.72
CA ARG A 21 0.10 -2.81 -15.88
C ARG A 21 -1.15 -3.63 -16.15
N VAL A 22 -2.29 -3.17 -15.64
CA VAL A 22 -3.59 -3.68 -16.08
C VAL A 22 -3.86 -3.09 -17.47
N THR A 23 -4.31 -3.93 -18.41
CA THR A 23 -4.52 -3.52 -19.81
C THR A 23 -5.93 -2.99 -20.07
N ASP A 24 -6.90 -3.40 -19.24
CA ASP A 24 -8.33 -3.21 -19.49
C ASP A 24 -8.89 -2.07 -18.61
N VAL A 25 -8.16 -0.96 -18.54
CA VAL A 25 -8.47 0.20 -17.70
C VAL A 25 -8.14 1.51 -18.40
N ASP A 26 -8.87 2.57 -18.09
CA ASP A 26 -8.56 3.92 -18.56
C ASP A 26 -7.57 4.62 -17.60
N LEU A 27 -6.31 4.68 -18.01
CA LEU A 27 -5.25 5.34 -17.24
C LEU A 27 -5.41 6.87 -17.15
N ALA A 28 -6.13 7.49 -18.09
CA ALA A 28 -6.43 8.93 -18.04
C ALA A 28 -7.51 9.25 -17.00
N SER A 29 -8.28 8.24 -16.60
CA SER A 29 -9.35 8.32 -15.60
C SER A 29 -9.01 7.50 -14.34
N ASP A 30 -7.74 7.49 -13.94
CA ASP A 30 -7.28 6.87 -12.69
C ASP A 30 -7.54 5.35 -12.59
N GLY A 31 -7.57 4.66 -13.73
CA GLY A 31 -7.91 3.24 -13.83
C GLY A 31 -6.93 2.25 -13.17
N ASP A 32 -5.69 2.66 -12.91
CA ASP A 32 -4.66 1.83 -12.23
C ASP A 32 -3.73 2.72 -11.40
N MET A 33 -4.01 2.79 -10.10
CA MET A 33 -3.30 3.65 -9.16
C MET A 33 -2.62 2.85 -8.05
N LEU A 34 -1.58 3.43 -7.46
CA LEU A 34 -0.97 2.92 -6.23
C LEU A 34 -1.16 3.90 -5.09
N LEU A 35 -1.59 3.40 -3.94
CA LEU A 35 -1.80 4.12 -2.70
C LEU A 35 -0.81 3.61 -1.65
N PHE A 36 -0.11 4.54 -1.01
CA PHE A 36 0.68 4.28 0.19
C PHE A 36 0.02 4.98 1.38
N GLN A 37 -0.31 4.24 2.43
CA GLN A 37 -0.87 4.80 3.67
C GLN A 37 -0.07 4.33 4.87
N TRP A 38 -0.06 5.18 5.88
CA TRP A 38 0.52 4.86 7.18
C TRP A 38 -0.26 5.55 8.28
N GLY A 39 -0.24 4.97 9.47
CA GLY A 39 -0.80 5.63 10.63
C GLY A 39 -0.96 4.72 11.82
N THR A 40 -1.22 5.33 12.97
CA THR A 40 -1.63 4.62 14.18
C THR A 40 -3.15 4.67 14.29
N TYR A 41 -3.79 3.51 14.30
CA TYR A 41 -5.25 3.38 14.38
C TYR A 41 -5.66 2.71 15.68
N SER A 42 -6.74 3.19 16.29
CA SER A 42 -7.35 2.61 17.48
C SER A 42 -8.37 1.54 17.08
N GLY A 43 -8.02 0.27 17.31
CA GLY A 43 -8.97 -0.85 17.40
C GLY A 43 -9.01 -1.40 18.82
N ASP A 44 -9.18 -2.71 18.99
CA ASP A 44 -9.05 -3.39 20.30
C ASP A 44 -7.64 -3.23 20.91
N GLN A 45 -6.64 -3.03 20.06
CA GLN A 45 -5.29 -2.62 20.42
C GLN A 45 -4.84 -1.47 19.51
N GLN A 46 -4.01 -0.57 20.02
CA GLN A 46 -3.45 0.51 19.23
C GLN A 46 -2.31 -0.03 18.36
N GLU A 47 -2.51 0.00 17.04
CA GLU A 47 -1.58 -0.56 16.06
C GLU A 47 -1.07 0.52 15.12
N PHE A 48 0.22 0.44 14.78
CA PHE A 48 0.73 1.13 13.62
C PHE A 48 0.49 0.27 12.37
N VAL A 49 -0.09 0.86 11.36
CA VAL A 49 -0.45 0.23 10.09
C VAL A 49 0.38 0.87 8.98
N TYR A 50 1.00 0.02 8.17
CA TYR A 50 1.65 0.37 6.92
C TYR A 50 0.91 -0.36 5.81
N ASP A 51 0.40 0.37 4.83
CA ASP A 51 -0.44 -0.18 3.76
C ASP A 51 0.02 0.28 2.38
N ILE A 52 0.12 -0.68 1.46
CA ILE A 52 0.28 -0.42 0.02
C ILE A 52 -0.91 -1.05 -0.68
N THR A 53 -1.75 -0.23 -1.29
CA THR A 53 -2.95 -0.68 -2.02
C THR A 53 -2.83 -0.29 -3.48
N ARG A 54 -2.92 -1.27 -4.38
CA ARG A 54 -3.17 -1.01 -5.80
C ARG A 54 -4.66 -0.98 -6.03
N GLN A 55 -5.15 0.12 -6.58
CA GLN A 55 -6.54 0.31 -6.94
C GLN A 55 -6.68 0.21 -8.46
N VAL A 56 -7.61 -0.62 -8.90
CA VAL A 56 -7.93 -0.83 -10.31
C VAL A 56 -9.40 -0.51 -10.52
N ILE A 57 -9.69 0.39 -11.45
CA ILE A 57 -11.04 0.76 -11.86
C ILE A 57 -11.22 0.25 -13.28
N THR A 58 -12.04 -0.78 -13.44
CA THR A 58 -12.34 -1.38 -14.74
C THR A 58 -13.67 -0.85 -15.27
N ASP A 59 -13.74 -0.59 -16.58
CA ASP A 59 -14.94 -0.15 -17.30
C ASP A 59 -15.82 -1.38 -17.64
N ASP A 60 -16.22 -2.13 -16.61
CA ASP A 60 -16.96 -3.39 -16.76
C ASP A 60 -18.48 -3.18 -17.03
N GLY A 61 -18.91 -1.97 -17.40
CA GLY A 61 -20.32 -1.56 -17.57
C GLY A 61 -20.83 -0.60 -16.48
N ASP A 62 -22.15 -0.43 -16.37
CA ASP A 62 -22.89 0.63 -15.60
C ASP A 62 -22.49 0.88 -14.12
N ASP A 63 -21.62 0.05 -13.53
CA ASP A 63 -21.06 0.26 -12.19
C ASP A 63 -19.52 0.20 -12.26
N ASP A 64 -18.82 1.33 -12.08
CA ASP A 64 -17.37 1.39 -11.92
C ASP A 64 -16.93 0.48 -10.75
N ARG A 65 -16.45 -0.73 -11.06
CA ARG A 65 -16.03 -1.69 -10.03
C ARG A 65 -14.61 -1.43 -9.62
N ILE A 66 -14.45 -0.69 -8.52
CA ILE A 66 -13.15 -0.49 -7.89
C ILE A 66 -12.71 -1.81 -7.24
N ARG A 67 -11.60 -2.37 -7.71
CA ARG A 67 -10.93 -3.53 -7.10
C ARG A 67 -9.64 -3.07 -6.43
N GLN A 68 -9.37 -3.62 -5.24
CA GLN A 68 -8.19 -3.27 -4.46
C GLN A 68 -7.39 -4.52 -4.12
N LEU A 69 -6.11 -4.50 -4.48
CA LEU A 69 -5.10 -5.42 -3.98
C LEU A 69 -4.29 -4.69 -2.90
N SER A 70 -4.40 -5.12 -1.65
CA SER A 70 -3.77 -4.45 -0.51
C SER A 70 -2.77 -5.34 0.19
N LEU A 71 -1.59 -4.80 0.49
CA LEU A 71 -0.63 -5.33 1.44
C LEU A 71 -0.71 -4.49 2.72
N THR A 72 -1.22 -5.08 3.80
CA THR A 72 -1.32 -4.43 5.10
C THR A 72 -0.37 -5.08 6.09
N LEU A 73 0.51 -4.28 6.70
CA LEU A 73 1.42 -4.69 7.77
C LEU A 73 1.00 -3.99 9.06
N ARG A 74 0.82 -4.76 10.13
CA ARG A 74 0.41 -4.25 11.45
C ARG A 74 1.50 -4.51 12.48
N TYR A 75 1.78 -3.46 13.25
CA TYR A 75 2.82 -3.42 14.28
C TYR A 75 2.23 -2.93 15.60
N PRO A 76 2.80 -3.32 16.75
CA PRO A 76 2.48 -2.67 18.01
C PRO A 76 2.78 -1.17 17.94
N SER A 77 1.90 -0.33 18.47
CA SER A 77 2.17 1.11 18.54
C SER A 77 3.34 1.41 19.50
N THR A 78 4.28 2.23 19.04
CA THR A 78 5.43 2.72 19.80
C THR A 78 5.44 4.25 19.79
N THR A 79 6.28 4.88 20.62
CA THR A 79 6.44 6.35 20.56
C THR A 79 6.92 6.77 19.17
N THR A 80 7.92 6.07 18.62
CA THR A 80 8.39 6.30 17.25
C THR A 80 7.29 6.21 16.21
N SER A 81 6.42 5.19 16.28
CA SER A 81 5.35 5.02 15.29
C SER A 81 4.26 6.09 15.40
N ARG A 82 4.04 6.64 16.60
CA ARG A 82 3.11 7.76 16.81
C ARG A 82 3.68 9.09 16.31
N ASP A 83 4.98 9.32 16.49
CA ASP A 83 5.66 10.54 16.04
C ASP A 83 5.71 10.64 14.49
N ILE A 84 5.67 9.51 13.78
CA ILE A 84 5.52 9.48 12.31
C ILE A 84 4.18 10.08 11.86
N GLY A 85 3.16 10.04 12.72
CA GLY A 85 1.81 10.50 12.42
C GLY A 85 1.07 9.60 11.43
N ASN A 86 -0.01 10.14 10.89
CA ASN A 86 -0.89 9.45 9.95
C ASN A 86 -0.83 10.16 8.59
N GLY A 87 -0.95 9.42 7.51
CA GLY A 87 -0.97 10.01 6.19
C GLY A 87 -1.22 9.01 5.07
N SER A 88 -1.35 9.57 3.88
CA SER A 88 -1.49 8.81 2.65
C SER A 88 -0.86 9.56 1.49
N ARG A 89 -0.46 8.83 0.46
CA ARG A 89 0.02 9.38 -0.80
C ARG A 89 -0.39 8.48 -1.95
N TRP A 90 -0.95 9.10 -2.98
CA TRP A 90 -1.32 8.44 -4.22
C TRP A 90 -0.23 8.57 -5.29
N CYS A 91 -0.14 7.55 -6.14
CA CYS A 91 0.52 7.53 -7.43
C CYS A 91 -0.58 7.29 -8.48
N PRO A 92 -1.20 8.36 -9.02
CA PRO A 92 -2.30 8.23 -9.95
C PRO A 92 -1.87 7.73 -11.33
N HIS A 93 -0.62 8.02 -11.73
CA HIS A 93 -0.15 7.74 -13.09
C HIS A 93 1.15 6.94 -13.13
N PRO A 94 1.31 6.05 -14.13
CA PRO A 94 2.53 5.26 -14.31
C PRO A 94 3.81 6.10 -14.41
N GLU A 95 3.76 7.28 -15.03
CA GLU A 95 4.91 8.18 -15.20
C GLU A 95 5.51 8.64 -13.86
N GLN A 96 4.70 8.65 -12.79
CA GLN A 96 5.12 9.07 -11.47
C GLN A 96 5.73 7.93 -10.64
N THR A 97 5.67 6.68 -11.16
CA THR A 97 6.04 5.47 -10.41
C THR A 97 7.43 5.59 -9.79
N GLU A 98 8.46 5.93 -10.56
CA GLU A 98 9.84 6.01 -10.04
C GLU A 98 9.96 6.98 -8.87
N SER A 99 9.42 8.20 -9.03
CA SER A 99 9.43 9.23 -7.98
C SER A 99 8.63 8.79 -6.75
N PHE A 100 7.52 8.09 -6.95
CA PHE A 100 6.68 7.58 -5.87
C PHE A 100 7.36 6.45 -5.09
N LEU A 101 8.03 5.52 -5.79
CA LEU A 101 8.81 4.46 -5.15
C LEU A 101 9.99 5.04 -4.35
N SER A 102 10.63 6.09 -4.85
CA SER A 102 11.64 6.83 -4.10
C SER A 102 11.07 7.44 -2.81
N VAL A 103 9.85 8.01 -2.87
CA VAL A 103 9.16 8.51 -1.68
C VAL A 103 8.91 7.39 -0.68
N ILE A 104 8.37 6.25 -1.12
CA ILE A 104 8.13 5.10 -0.25
C ILE A 104 9.44 4.67 0.40
N ALA A 105 10.51 4.47 -0.37
CA ALA A 105 11.79 3.95 0.12
C ALA A 105 12.41 4.81 1.24
N HIS A 106 12.22 6.13 1.17
CA HIS A 106 12.81 7.10 2.12
C HIS A 106 11.82 7.57 3.20
N HIS A 107 10.56 7.12 3.17
CA HIS A 107 9.57 7.56 4.14
C HIS A 107 9.89 7.04 5.56
N PRO A 108 9.70 7.83 6.64
CA PRO A 108 9.93 7.38 8.01
C PRO A 108 9.17 6.09 8.38
N ALA A 109 7.97 5.89 7.84
CA ALA A 109 7.22 4.64 8.00
C ALA A 109 7.97 3.42 7.42
N THR A 110 8.62 3.57 6.27
CA THR A 110 9.41 2.49 5.65
C THR A 110 10.68 2.18 6.45
N THR A 111 11.30 3.20 7.03
CA THR A 111 12.39 3.02 8.00
C THR A 111 11.91 2.25 9.23
N HIS A 112 10.74 2.61 9.78
CA HIS A 112 10.16 1.96 10.95
C HIS A 112 9.88 0.47 10.74
N ILE A 113 9.28 0.08 9.60
CA ILE A 113 8.99 -1.32 9.31
C ILE A 113 10.25 -2.16 9.05
N ARG A 114 11.36 -1.54 8.64
CA ARG A 114 12.63 -2.23 8.37
C ARG A 114 13.32 -2.70 9.65
N THR A 115 13.12 -1.96 10.74
CA THR A 115 13.73 -2.23 12.04
C THR A 115 12.77 -2.91 13.03
N SER A 116 11.57 -3.27 12.58
CA SER A 116 10.50 -3.81 13.40
C SER A 116 9.92 -5.07 12.76
N HIS A 117 9.23 -5.90 13.54
CA HIS A 117 8.55 -7.08 13.04
C HIS A 117 7.03 -6.89 13.13
N PRO A 118 6.28 -7.09 12.02
CA PRO A 118 4.83 -7.02 12.09
C PRO A 118 4.31 -8.23 12.86
N HIS A 119 3.32 -8.03 13.72
CA HIS A 119 2.59 -9.15 14.32
C HIS A 119 1.48 -9.65 13.38
N ARG A 120 1.15 -8.88 12.33
CA ARG A 120 0.26 -9.34 11.25
C ARG A 120 0.70 -8.78 9.90
N THR A 121 0.77 -9.66 8.92
CA THR A 121 0.94 -9.33 7.49
C THR A 121 -0.24 -9.94 6.75
N GLN A 122 -0.93 -9.14 5.94
CA GLN A 122 -2.11 -9.56 5.21
C GLN A 122 -2.04 -9.06 3.76
N VAL A 123 -2.41 -9.93 2.83
CA VAL A 123 -2.67 -9.57 1.44
C VAL A 123 -4.13 -9.85 1.16
N THR A 124 -4.87 -8.86 0.64
CA THR A 124 -6.28 -8.99 0.28
C THR A 124 -6.51 -8.54 -1.14
N PHE A 125 -7.42 -9.23 -1.84
CA PHE A 125 -7.97 -8.76 -3.11
C PHE A 125 -9.49 -8.77 -3.01
N ALA A 126 -10.11 -7.59 -3.11
CA ALA A 126 -11.55 -7.41 -2.90
C ALA A 126 -12.08 -6.24 -3.73
N LEU A 127 -13.40 -6.12 -3.82
CA LEU A 127 -14.03 -4.86 -4.21
C LEU A 127 -13.76 -3.81 -3.12
N ALA A 128 -13.61 -2.54 -3.51
CA ALA A 128 -13.65 -1.46 -2.54
C ALA A 128 -15.02 -1.48 -1.85
N GLY A 129 -15.00 -1.39 -0.53
CA GLY A 129 -16.20 -1.40 0.33
C GLY A 129 -16.62 0.00 0.75
#